data_AF-A0A843D2J8-F1
#
_entry.id   AF-A0A843D2J8-F1
#
_cell.length_a   1.000
_cell.length_b   1.000
_cell.length_c   1.000
_cell.angle_alpha   90.00
_cell.angle_beta   90.00
_cell.angle_gamma   90.00
#
_symmetry.space_group_name_H-M   'P 1'
#
loop_
_entity.id
_entity.type
_entity.pdbx_description
1 polymer ?
#
loop_
_entity_poly.entity_id
_entity_poly.type
_entity_poly.pdbx_seq_one_letter_code
_entity_poly.pdbx_strand_id
1 'polypeptide(L)'
;DPRFKVYSHQTSPEKLGIAYYVKQRLNEDTFVMSDISSNTVSLLVSENKVVGAFDACVFAPGTKHGALDVDAIRKVDDGELSANDAFTTAGASYHLEEQYQNPAIALWAAMECASLLLLAPQASIALAGSLAPKLAEEISALLQKPVAVFDEWAASLGMALAAKDVFEGAKDILGIAVAKPLPKRG
;
A
#
# COMPACT_ATOMS: atom_id res chain seq x y z
N ASP A 1 -10.19 11.23 8.14
CA ASP A 1 -11.59 11.63 7.95
C ASP A 1 -12.51 10.44 8.29
N PRO A 2 -13.50 10.56 9.19
CA PRO A 2 -14.42 9.46 9.53
C PRO A 2 -15.17 8.89 8.33
N ARG A 3 -15.43 9.70 7.29
CA ARG A 3 -16.10 9.27 6.05
C ARG A 3 -15.29 8.25 5.26
N PHE A 4 -13.98 8.18 5.49
CA PHE A 4 -13.08 7.21 4.84
C PHE A 4 -13.09 5.83 5.51
N LYS A 5 -13.68 5.70 6.72
CA LYS A 5 -13.70 4.45 7.49
C LYS A 5 -14.80 3.48 7.02
N VAL A 6 -14.82 3.19 5.72
CA VAL A 6 -15.83 2.32 5.10
C VAL A 6 -15.32 0.88 4.96
N TYR A 7 -14.00 0.68 4.89
CA TYR A 7 -13.37 -0.64 4.73
C TYR A 7 -12.93 -1.23 6.07
N SER A 8 -13.11 -2.55 6.23
CA SER A 8 -12.79 -3.31 7.45
C SER A 8 -11.31 -3.67 7.57
N HIS A 9 -10.64 -3.83 6.44
CA HIS A 9 -9.20 -4.04 6.33
C HIS A 9 -8.61 -2.87 5.54
N GLN A 10 -7.44 -2.41 5.96
CA GLN A 10 -6.78 -1.26 5.35
C GLN A 10 -5.41 -1.64 4.80
N THR A 11 -4.66 -2.49 5.51
CA THR A 11 -3.33 -2.88 5.06
C THR A 11 -2.78 -4.08 5.83
N SER A 12 -1.79 -4.74 5.25
CA SER A 12 -1.06 -5.84 5.88
C SER A 12 0.11 -5.35 6.76
N PRO A 13 0.60 -6.17 7.70
CA PRO A 13 1.78 -5.82 8.52
C PRO A 13 3.03 -5.48 7.69
N GLU A 14 3.22 -6.15 6.56
CA GLU A 14 4.34 -5.92 5.64
C GLU A 14 4.36 -4.47 5.14
N LYS A 15 3.20 -3.95 4.70
CA LYS A 15 3.04 -2.59 4.17
C LYS A 15 3.19 -1.54 5.26
N LEU A 16 2.80 -1.85 6.50
CA LEU A 16 3.14 -1.03 7.67
C LEU A 16 4.64 -0.93 7.88
N GLY A 17 5.38 -2.02 7.63
CA GLY A 17 6.84 -2.01 7.64
C GLY A 17 7.40 -1.02 6.64
N ILE A 18 6.94 -1.07 5.39
CA ILE A 18 7.34 -0.10 4.36
C ILE A 18 7.09 1.33 4.83
N ALA A 19 5.87 1.64 5.29
CA ALA A 19 5.54 2.97 5.79
C ALA A 19 6.46 3.40 6.96
N TYR A 20 6.78 2.48 7.87
CA TYR A 20 7.67 2.78 8.98
C TYR A 20 9.10 3.08 8.50
N TYR A 21 9.59 2.31 7.53
CA TYR A 21 10.87 2.57 6.90
C TYR A 21 10.91 3.94 6.21
N VAL A 22 9.89 4.24 5.40
CA VAL A 22 9.73 5.52 4.68
C VAL A 22 9.76 6.68 5.67
N LYS A 23 8.97 6.61 6.75
CA LYS A 23 8.95 7.63 7.81
C LYS A 23 10.37 7.93 8.32
N GLN A 24 11.12 6.89 8.67
CA GLN A 24 12.47 7.05 9.22
C GLN A 24 13.47 7.62 8.20
N ARG A 25 13.23 7.42 6.90
CA ARG A 25 14.11 7.91 5.82
C ARG A 25 13.76 9.30 5.34
N LEU A 26 12.48 9.65 5.24
CA LEU A 26 12.03 10.98 4.88
C LEU A 26 12.14 11.95 6.06
N ASN A 27 12.10 11.44 7.30
CA ASN A 27 11.99 12.24 8.52
C ASN A 27 10.76 13.18 8.47
N GLU A 28 9.66 12.63 7.97
CA GLU A 28 8.37 13.31 7.85
C GLU A 28 7.27 12.50 8.54
N ASP A 29 6.34 13.21 9.15
CA ASP A 29 5.23 12.61 9.92
C ASP A 29 3.94 12.50 9.09
N THR A 30 3.91 13.08 7.88
CA THR A 30 2.76 13.06 6.97
C THR A 30 3.20 12.82 5.52
N PHE A 31 2.86 11.66 4.98
CA PHE A 31 3.23 11.24 3.63
C PHE A 31 2.26 10.17 3.11
N VAL A 32 2.16 10.07 1.79
CA VAL A 32 1.56 8.93 1.09
C VAL A 32 2.66 7.92 0.77
N MET A 33 2.42 6.65 1.05
CA MET A 33 3.29 5.54 0.65
C MET A 33 2.50 4.61 -0.28
N SER A 34 3.01 4.30 -1.47
CA SER A 34 2.42 3.33 -2.38
C SER A 34 3.41 2.20 -2.65
N ASP A 35 3.07 0.98 -2.26
CA ASP A 35 3.82 -0.23 -2.58
C ASP A 35 3.27 -0.83 -3.88
N ILE A 36 4.11 -0.90 -4.91
CA ILE A 36 3.74 -1.27 -6.27
C ILE A 36 4.53 -2.52 -6.67
N SER A 37 3.85 -3.68 -6.67
CA SER A 37 4.46 -4.97 -6.96
C SER A 37 3.49 -5.99 -7.60
N SER A 38 3.32 -7.18 -7.00
CA SER A 38 2.29 -8.15 -7.39
C SER A 38 0.88 -7.64 -7.10
N ASN A 39 0.76 -6.83 -6.05
CA ASN A 39 -0.40 -6.04 -5.69
C ASN A 39 0.03 -4.57 -5.50
N THR A 40 -0.92 -3.63 -5.62
CA THR A 40 -0.68 -2.22 -5.32
C THR A 40 -1.43 -1.86 -4.04
N VAL A 41 -0.72 -1.28 -3.07
CA VAL A 41 -1.32 -0.86 -1.79
C VAL A 41 -0.79 0.52 -1.43
N SER A 42 -1.70 1.47 -1.23
CA SER A 42 -1.34 2.85 -0.86
C SER A 42 -1.83 3.22 0.53
N LEU A 43 -0.98 3.83 1.35
CA LEU A 43 -1.26 4.28 2.71
C LEU A 43 -1.04 5.78 2.84
N LEU A 44 -1.90 6.43 3.62
CA LEU A 44 -1.67 7.78 4.12
C LEU A 44 -1.25 7.70 5.58
N VAL A 45 -0.02 8.11 5.85
CA VAL A 45 0.46 8.42 7.20
C VAL A 45 0.24 9.90 7.45
N SER A 46 -0.34 10.26 8.58
CA SER A 46 -0.50 11.64 9.04
C SER A 46 -0.34 11.70 10.55
N GLU A 47 0.44 12.67 11.03
CA GLU A 47 0.81 12.81 12.44
C GLU A 47 1.31 11.49 13.05
N ASN A 48 2.17 10.78 12.30
CA ASN A 48 2.71 9.47 12.67
C ASN A 48 1.66 8.37 12.84
N LYS A 49 0.51 8.48 12.19
CA LYS A 49 -0.55 7.46 12.24
C LYS A 49 -1.02 7.10 10.84
N VAL A 50 -1.31 5.82 10.61
CA VAL A 50 -2.04 5.43 9.41
C VAL A 50 -3.49 5.90 9.54
N VAL A 51 -3.91 6.81 8.65
CA VAL A 51 -5.24 7.45 8.69
C VAL A 51 -6.09 7.15 7.45
N GLY A 52 -5.51 6.53 6.44
CA GLY A 52 -6.18 6.09 5.21
C GLY A 52 -5.34 5.06 4.46
N ALA A 53 -6.01 4.20 3.69
CA ALA A 53 -5.39 3.15 2.91
C ALA A 53 -6.29 2.70 1.75
N PHE A 54 -5.68 2.29 0.66
CA PHE A 54 -6.27 1.52 -0.43
C PHE A 54 -5.50 0.20 -0.54
N ASP A 55 -6.22 -0.91 -0.40
CA ASP A 55 -5.68 -2.25 -0.65
C ASP A 55 -6.01 -2.67 -2.09
N ALA A 56 -5.28 -3.63 -2.62
CA ALA A 56 -5.40 -4.10 -3.99
C ALA A 56 -6.78 -4.66 -4.33
N CYS A 57 -7.56 -5.06 -3.32
CA CYS A 57 -8.95 -5.49 -3.48
C CYS A 57 -9.93 -4.34 -3.82
N VAL A 58 -9.50 -3.08 -3.69
CA VAL A 58 -10.39 -1.91 -3.76
C VAL A 58 -10.15 -1.07 -5.00
N PHE A 59 -8.90 -0.87 -5.41
CA PHE A 59 -8.60 0.08 -6.48
C PHE A 59 -7.44 -0.34 -7.39
N ALA A 60 -6.21 0.14 -7.19
CA ALA A 60 -5.15 -0.05 -8.16
C ALA A 60 -4.76 -1.54 -8.28
N PRO A 61 -4.74 -2.10 -9.50
CA PRO A 61 -4.20 -3.44 -9.69
C PRO A 61 -2.68 -3.43 -9.50
N GLY A 62 -2.14 -4.55 -9.05
CA GLY A 62 -0.74 -4.87 -9.26
C GLY A 62 -0.54 -5.63 -10.57
N THR A 63 0.63 -6.26 -10.71
CA THR A 63 0.87 -7.15 -11.87
C THR A 63 -0.05 -8.36 -11.87
N LYS A 64 -0.29 -8.95 -10.70
CA LYS A 64 -1.06 -10.21 -10.57
C LYS A 64 -2.40 -10.03 -9.89
N HIS A 65 -2.42 -9.27 -8.79
CA HIS A 65 -3.61 -9.17 -7.95
C HIS A 65 -4.35 -7.85 -8.23
N GLY A 66 -5.67 -7.85 -8.04
CA GLY A 66 -6.49 -6.67 -8.27
C GLY A 66 -7.91 -6.81 -7.71
N ALA A 67 -8.71 -5.77 -7.89
CA ALA A 67 -10.09 -5.75 -7.44
C ALA A 67 -10.94 -6.77 -8.22
N LEU A 68 -11.92 -7.37 -7.54
CA LEU A 68 -12.90 -8.24 -8.18
C LEU A 68 -13.90 -7.36 -8.93
N ASP A 69 -13.91 -7.47 -10.26
CA ASP A 69 -14.93 -6.82 -11.07
C ASP A 69 -16.27 -7.58 -11.00
N VAL A 70 -17.30 -7.01 -11.65
CA VAL A 70 -18.65 -7.59 -11.65
C VAL A 70 -18.69 -8.96 -12.30
N ASP A 71 -17.82 -9.24 -13.27
CA ASP A 71 -17.76 -10.55 -13.93
C ASP A 71 -17.14 -11.59 -13.00
N ALA A 72 -16.05 -11.24 -12.32
CA ALA A 72 -15.41 -12.08 -11.32
C ALA A 72 -16.37 -12.43 -10.17
N ILE A 73 -17.18 -11.47 -9.70
CA ILE A 73 -18.21 -11.72 -8.67
C ILE A 73 -19.20 -12.78 -9.16
N ARG A 74 -19.71 -12.65 -10.39
CA ARG A 74 -20.65 -13.63 -10.97
C ARG A 74 -20.05 -15.02 -11.07
N LYS A 75 -18.81 -15.12 -11.55
CA LYS A 75 -18.10 -16.41 -11.65
C LYS A 75 -17.87 -17.06 -10.29
N VAL A 76 -17.67 -16.28 -9.25
CA VAL A 76 -17.62 -16.78 -7.86
C VAL A 76 -18.98 -17.31 -7.42
N ASP A 77 -20.04 -16.54 -7.66
CA ASP A 77 -21.41 -16.92 -7.29
C ASP A 77 -21.89 -18.18 -8.02
N ASP A 78 -21.50 -18.34 -9.29
CA ASP A 78 -21.80 -19.52 -10.13
C ASP A 78 -20.90 -20.72 -9.79
N GLY A 79 -19.92 -20.55 -8.89
CA GLY A 79 -18.99 -21.61 -8.47
C GLY A 79 -17.93 -21.98 -9.52
N GLU A 80 -17.72 -21.14 -10.54
CA GLU A 80 -16.74 -21.36 -11.59
C GLU A 80 -15.29 -21.16 -11.11
N LEU A 81 -15.08 -20.27 -10.14
CA LEU A 81 -13.78 -19.99 -9.53
C LEU A 81 -13.94 -19.48 -8.08
N SER A 82 -12.89 -19.60 -7.27
CA SER A 82 -12.92 -19.08 -5.90
C SER A 82 -12.65 -17.57 -5.84
N ALA A 83 -13.12 -16.89 -4.80
CA ALA A 83 -12.82 -15.47 -4.60
C ALA A 83 -11.31 -15.16 -4.55
N ASN A 84 -10.51 -16.12 -4.07
CA ASN A 84 -9.05 -15.99 -4.05
C ASN A 84 -8.45 -16.10 -5.46
N ASP A 85 -8.97 -17.01 -6.30
CA ASP A 85 -8.53 -17.14 -7.68
C ASP A 85 -8.89 -15.88 -8.47
N ALA A 86 -10.09 -15.33 -8.26
CA ALA A 86 -10.50 -14.05 -8.82
C ALA A 86 -9.52 -12.93 -8.46
N PHE A 87 -9.23 -12.79 -7.16
CA PHE A 87 -8.31 -11.77 -6.65
C PHE A 87 -6.89 -11.92 -7.23
N THR A 88 -6.36 -13.14 -7.26
CA THR A 88 -4.96 -13.41 -7.63
C THR A 88 -4.70 -13.38 -9.13
N THR A 89 -5.76 -13.28 -9.95
CA THR A 89 -5.70 -13.17 -11.41
C THR A 89 -6.29 -11.87 -11.95
N ALA A 90 -6.68 -10.93 -11.08
CA ALA A 90 -7.29 -9.65 -11.46
C ALA A 90 -6.27 -8.55 -11.83
N GLY A 91 -4.97 -8.85 -11.81
CA GLY A 91 -3.91 -7.89 -12.07
C GLY A 91 -3.76 -7.52 -13.55
N ALA A 92 -3.02 -6.44 -13.80
CA ALA A 92 -2.83 -5.91 -15.16
C ALA A 92 -2.27 -6.94 -16.15
N SER A 93 -1.43 -7.88 -15.69
CA SER A 93 -0.82 -8.89 -16.56
C SER A 93 -1.79 -9.94 -17.11
N TYR A 94 -2.99 -10.07 -16.54
CA TYR A 94 -4.02 -11.00 -17.01
C TYR A 94 -5.03 -10.34 -17.96
N HIS A 95 -5.16 -9.01 -17.90
CA HIS A 95 -6.24 -8.29 -18.59
C HIS A 95 -5.75 -7.32 -19.66
N LEU A 96 -4.47 -6.95 -19.65
CA LEU A 96 -3.91 -5.97 -20.57
C LEU A 96 -2.76 -6.56 -21.39
N GLU A 97 -2.66 -6.13 -22.65
CA GLU A 97 -1.48 -6.36 -23.46
C GLU A 97 -0.23 -5.78 -22.79
N GLU A 98 0.92 -6.44 -22.98
CA GLU A 98 2.18 -6.13 -22.29
C GLU A 98 2.57 -4.64 -22.35
N GLN A 99 2.34 -4.01 -23.49
CA GLN A 99 2.62 -2.58 -23.70
C GLN A 99 1.81 -1.64 -22.79
N TYR A 100 0.62 -2.07 -22.34
CA TYR A 100 -0.27 -1.29 -21.48
C TYR A 100 -0.15 -1.63 -19.99
N GLN A 101 0.51 -2.73 -19.62
CA GLN A 101 0.56 -3.20 -18.23
C GLN A 101 1.22 -2.19 -17.29
N ASN A 102 2.45 -1.75 -17.60
CA ASN A 102 3.18 -0.79 -16.77
C ASN A 102 2.51 0.59 -16.74
N PRO A 103 2.11 1.19 -17.89
CA PRO A 103 1.39 2.46 -17.89
C PRO A 103 0.08 2.42 -17.10
N ALA A 104 -0.67 1.31 -17.20
CA ALA A 104 -1.88 1.14 -16.40
C ALA A 104 -1.56 1.13 -14.91
N ILE A 105 -0.62 0.29 -14.46
CA ILE A 105 -0.24 0.23 -13.04
C ILE A 105 0.22 1.62 -12.54
N ALA A 106 1.00 2.35 -13.34
CA ALA A 106 1.43 3.71 -13.01
C ALA A 106 0.24 4.68 -12.88
N LEU A 107 -0.70 4.65 -13.82
CA LEU A 107 -1.92 5.46 -13.79
C LEU A 107 -2.75 5.17 -12.53
N TRP A 108 -3.04 3.91 -12.25
CA TRP A 108 -3.88 3.53 -11.12
C TRP A 108 -3.21 3.83 -9.77
N ALA A 109 -1.90 3.59 -9.64
CA ALA A 109 -1.14 3.96 -8.44
C ALA A 109 -1.12 5.48 -8.22
N ALA A 110 -0.99 6.27 -9.29
CA ALA A 110 -1.11 7.72 -9.23
C ALA A 110 -2.52 8.14 -8.78
N MET A 111 -3.58 7.48 -9.27
CA MET A 111 -4.95 7.77 -8.83
C MET A 111 -5.19 7.46 -7.35
N GLU A 112 -4.62 6.37 -6.81
CA GLU A 112 -4.64 6.09 -5.36
C GLU A 112 -3.94 7.20 -4.57
N CYS A 113 -2.74 7.59 -4.99
CA CYS A 113 -1.99 8.65 -4.33
C CYS A 113 -2.76 9.97 -4.37
N ALA A 114 -3.28 10.37 -5.53
CA ALA A 114 -4.11 11.56 -5.69
C ALA A 114 -5.36 11.53 -4.80
N SER A 115 -6.00 10.38 -4.67
CA SER A 115 -7.17 10.20 -3.80
C SER A 115 -6.82 10.39 -2.33
N LEU A 116 -5.67 9.87 -1.87
CA LEU A 116 -5.19 10.07 -0.51
C LEU A 116 -4.75 11.54 -0.26
N LEU A 117 -4.22 12.22 -1.27
CA LEU A 117 -3.89 13.65 -1.17
C LEU A 117 -5.12 14.54 -0.96
N LEU A 118 -6.34 14.09 -1.28
CA LEU A 118 -7.57 14.82 -0.89
C LEU A 118 -7.70 14.95 0.63
N LEU A 119 -7.15 14.00 1.39
CA LEU A 119 -7.15 14.01 2.85
C LEU A 119 -5.94 14.75 3.43
N ALA A 120 -4.83 14.80 2.69
CA ALA A 120 -3.60 15.47 3.10
C ALA A 120 -2.88 16.11 1.89
N PRO A 121 -3.32 17.30 1.42
CA PRO A 121 -2.85 17.87 0.14
C PRO A 121 -1.34 18.12 0.06
N GLN A 122 -0.71 18.37 1.20
CA GLN A 122 0.71 18.70 1.28
C GLN A 122 1.61 17.47 1.49
N ALA A 123 1.04 16.29 1.75
CA ALA A 123 1.80 15.07 2.03
C ALA A 123 2.78 14.75 0.90
N SER A 124 4.03 14.44 1.24
CA SER A 124 4.99 13.91 0.27
C SER A 124 4.54 12.53 -0.24
N ILE A 125 5.17 12.03 -1.28
CA ILE A 125 4.83 10.74 -1.89
C ILE A 125 6.06 9.86 -1.93
N ALA A 126 5.94 8.66 -1.40
CA ALA A 126 6.93 7.61 -1.45
C ALA A 126 6.38 6.41 -2.21
N LEU A 127 7.16 5.91 -3.16
CA LEU A 127 6.87 4.69 -3.90
C LEU A 127 7.83 3.59 -3.42
N ALA A 128 7.31 2.39 -3.22
CA ALA A 128 8.08 1.21 -2.82
C ALA A 128 7.70 -0.01 -3.66
N GLY A 129 8.45 -1.09 -3.51
CA GLY A 129 8.19 -2.35 -4.21
C GLY A 129 8.95 -2.48 -5.52
N SER A 130 8.87 -3.67 -6.11
CA SER A 130 9.70 -4.05 -7.26
C SER A 130 9.44 -3.23 -8.52
N LEU A 131 8.25 -2.64 -8.68
CA LEU A 131 7.93 -1.78 -9.82
C LEU A 131 8.17 -0.29 -9.56
N ALA A 132 8.32 0.15 -8.31
CA ALA A 132 8.46 1.58 -8.00
C ALA A 132 9.60 2.26 -8.77
N PRO A 133 10.84 1.72 -8.84
CA PRO A 133 11.92 2.35 -9.60
C PRO A 133 11.62 2.51 -11.09
N LYS A 134 10.85 1.57 -11.66
CA LYS A 134 10.50 1.56 -13.08
C LYS A 134 9.40 2.56 -13.41
N LEU A 135 8.43 2.73 -12.50
CA LEU A 135 7.22 3.52 -12.74
C LEU A 135 7.29 4.94 -12.15
N ALA A 136 8.33 5.25 -11.37
CA ALA A 136 8.44 6.51 -10.63
C ALA A 136 8.34 7.76 -11.52
N GLU A 137 9.00 7.76 -12.68
CA GLU A 137 8.97 8.91 -13.59
C GLU A 137 7.56 9.20 -14.11
N GLU A 138 6.87 8.15 -14.56
CA GLU A 138 5.49 8.27 -15.07
C GLU A 138 4.51 8.69 -13.96
N ILE A 139 4.61 8.07 -12.78
CA ILE A 139 3.76 8.43 -11.63
C ILE A 139 4.00 9.88 -11.20
N SER A 140 5.26 10.31 -11.11
CA SER A 140 5.63 11.69 -10.80
C SER A 140 5.05 12.68 -11.81
N ALA A 141 5.10 12.35 -13.11
CA ALA A 141 4.55 13.17 -14.18
C ALA A 141 3.01 13.26 -14.09
N LEU A 142 2.32 12.14 -13.87
CA LEU A 142 0.85 12.09 -13.71
C LEU A 142 0.38 12.90 -12.50
N LEU A 143 1.11 12.82 -11.38
CA LEU A 143 0.80 13.54 -10.15
C LEU A 143 1.25 14.99 -10.16
N GLN A 144 2.09 15.38 -11.11
CA GLN A 144 2.76 16.68 -11.16
C GLN A 144 3.48 17.01 -9.83
N LYS A 145 4.05 15.98 -9.19
CA LYS A 145 4.67 16.08 -7.86
C LYS A 145 5.87 15.12 -7.78
N PRO A 146 7.00 15.54 -7.20
CA PRO A 146 8.13 14.63 -7.00
C PRO A 146 7.75 13.46 -6.10
N VAL A 147 8.35 12.32 -6.38
CA VAL A 147 8.18 11.08 -5.62
C VAL A 147 9.53 10.60 -5.09
N ALA A 148 9.57 10.13 -3.84
CA ALA A 148 10.70 9.39 -3.30
C ALA A 148 10.55 7.91 -3.67
N VAL A 149 11.66 7.23 -3.98
CA VAL A 149 11.64 5.82 -4.42
C VAL A 149 12.40 4.97 -3.42
N PHE A 150 11.79 3.87 -3.02
CA PHE A 150 12.34 2.83 -2.16
C PHE A 150 12.29 1.50 -2.90
N ASP A 151 13.29 0.65 -2.67
CA ASP A 151 13.39 -0.65 -3.34
C ASP A 151 12.50 -1.72 -2.71
N GLU A 152 12.59 -2.94 -3.24
CA GLU A 152 11.84 -4.12 -2.78
C GLU A 152 12.19 -4.57 -1.35
N TRP A 153 13.30 -4.08 -0.76
CA TRP A 153 13.72 -4.45 0.58
C TRP A 153 13.09 -3.57 1.67
N ALA A 154 12.36 -2.53 1.28
CA ALA A 154 11.73 -1.58 2.20
C ALA A 154 10.86 -2.26 3.27
N ALA A 155 10.11 -3.31 2.90
CA ALA A 155 9.25 -4.05 3.83
C ALA A 155 10.07 -4.74 4.92
N SER A 156 11.06 -5.54 4.51
CA SER A 156 11.93 -6.28 5.41
C SER A 156 12.72 -5.36 6.34
N LEU A 157 13.28 -4.27 5.78
CA LEU A 157 14.01 -3.27 6.56
C LEU A 157 13.11 -2.56 7.57
N GLY A 158 11.91 -2.19 7.15
CA GLY A 158 10.92 -1.55 8.00
C GLY A 158 10.45 -2.43 9.16
N MET A 159 10.22 -3.71 8.90
CA MET A 159 9.88 -4.69 9.93
C MET A 159 11.02 -4.92 10.92
N ALA A 160 12.25 -5.02 10.43
CA ALA A 160 13.42 -5.14 11.30
C ALA A 160 13.59 -3.90 12.21
N LEU A 161 13.39 -2.69 11.66
CA LEU A 161 13.42 -1.45 12.42
C LEU A 161 12.29 -1.36 13.45
N ALA A 162 11.06 -1.68 13.07
CA ALA A 162 9.94 -1.70 14.00
C ALA A 162 10.18 -2.69 15.15
N ALA A 163 10.68 -3.89 14.85
CA ALA A 163 11.02 -4.89 15.86
C ALA A 163 12.11 -4.40 16.82
N LYS A 164 13.17 -3.76 16.27
CA LYS A 164 14.24 -3.14 17.06
C LYS A 164 13.69 -2.06 17.99
N ASP A 165 12.89 -1.13 17.47
CA ASP A 165 12.37 -0.01 18.25
C ASP A 165 11.41 -0.49 19.34
N VAL A 166 10.58 -1.50 19.05
CA VAL A 166 9.75 -2.19 20.05
C VAL A 166 10.61 -2.79 21.16
N PHE A 167 11.69 -3.48 20.82
CA PHE A 167 12.62 -4.05 21.78
C PHE A 167 13.31 -2.98 22.63
N GLU A 168 13.66 -1.84 22.03
CA GLU A 168 14.24 -0.67 22.70
C GLU A 168 13.20 0.15 23.50
N GLY A 169 11.93 -0.22 23.44
CA GLY A 169 10.88 0.25 24.33
C GLY A 169 9.86 1.20 23.71
N ALA A 170 9.82 1.33 22.38
CA ALA A 170 8.77 2.05 21.68
C ALA A 170 7.38 1.58 22.14
N LYS A 171 6.46 2.54 22.29
CA LYS A 171 5.09 2.29 22.76
C LYS A 171 4.07 2.28 21.64
N ASP A 172 4.48 2.72 20.46
CA ASP A 172 3.62 2.92 19.32
C ASP A 172 4.44 2.75 18.04
N ILE A 173 3.84 2.13 17.03
CA ILE A 173 4.36 2.05 15.67
C ILE A 173 3.24 2.54 14.73
N LEU A 174 3.40 3.73 14.18
CA LEU A 174 2.45 4.36 13.25
C LEU A 174 0.99 4.42 13.77
N GLY A 175 0.80 4.71 15.06
CA GLY A 175 -0.52 4.75 15.70
C GLY A 175 -1.02 3.41 16.23
N ILE A 176 -0.23 2.34 16.10
CA ILE A 176 -0.53 1.02 16.65
C ILE A 176 0.23 0.87 17.98
N ALA A 177 -0.53 0.79 19.06
CA ALA A 177 0.03 0.59 20.40
C ALA A 177 0.77 -0.75 20.51
N VAL A 178 1.99 -0.71 21.03
CA VAL A 178 2.79 -1.89 21.31
C VAL A 178 2.25 -2.55 22.58
N ALA A 179 1.65 -3.72 22.43
CA ALA A 179 1.12 -4.48 23.56
C ALA A 179 2.24 -4.81 24.55
N LYS A 180 1.97 -4.62 25.85
CA LYS A 180 2.85 -5.17 26.89
C LYS A 180 2.84 -6.70 26.79
N PRO A 181 3.98 -7.38 26.96
CA PRO A 181 3.98 -8.84 27.01
C PRO A 181 2.98 -9.29 28.07
N LEU A 182 2.12 -10.24 27.72
CA LEU A 182 1.27 -10.91 28.70
C LEU A 182 2.18 -11.47 29.80
N PRO A 183 1.83 -11.30 31.10
CA PRO A 183 2.62 -11.91 32.16
C PRO A 183 2.74 -13.40 31.88
N LYS A 184 3.97 -13.94 31.97
CA LYS A 184 4.19 -15.39 31.86
C LYS A 184 3.26 -16.05 32.87
N ARG A 185 2.33 -16.88 32.39
CA ARG A 185 1.57 -17.78 33.26
C ARG A 185 2.61 -18.67 33.93
N GLY A 186 2.82 -18.44 35.24
CA GLY A 186 3.68 -19.27 36.08
C GLY A 186 3.08 -20.64 36.32
#